data_AF-A0A068L9M0-F1
#
_entry.id   AF-A0A068L9M0-F1
#
_cell.length_a   1.000
_cell.length_b   1.000
_cell.length_c   1.000
_cell.angle_alpha   90.00
_cell.angle_beta   90.00
_cell.angle_gamma   90.00
#
_symmetry.space_group_name_H-M   'P 1'
#
loop_
_entity.id
_entity.type
_entity.pdbx_description
1 polymer ?
#
loop_
_entity_poly.entity_id
_entity_poly.type
_entity_poly.pdbx_seq_one_letter_code
_entity_poly.pdbx_strand_id
1 'polypeptide(L)'
;AVISVKVAEPQFEGQTKTKLGNAAIRSFVQKICHEQLTHWFEANPAEAKVIFTKVASSAQARVAARKARELVRRKSATNIGGLPGKLADCRSTDPTKSELYVVEGDSAGGSAKSGRDSMFQAILPLRGKIINVEKAR
;
A
#
# COMPACT_ATOMS: atom_id res chain seq x y z
N ALA A 1 -0.70 1.59 18.36
CA ALA A 1 -0.86 2.75 19.25
C ALA A 1 -2.33 3.16 19.23
N VAL A 2 -2.87 3.60 20.36
CA VAL A 2 -4.24 4.13 20.45
C VAL A 2 -4.13 5.64 20.65
N ILE A 3 -4.82 6.42 19.82
CA ILE A 3 -4.85 7.89 19.91
C ILE A 3 -6.32 8.29 20.05
N SER A 4 -6.65 8.94 21.16
CA SER A 4 -8.00 9.39 21.47
C SER A 4 -7.98 10.89 21.78
N VAL A 5 -8.78 11.66 21.05
CA VAL A 5 -8.89 13.11 21.22
C VAL A 5 -10.34 13.48 21.55
N LYS A 6 -10.52 14.44 22.45
CA LYS A 6 -11.83 15.02 22.78
C LYS A 6 -11.87 16.43 22.22
N VAL A 7 -12.82 16.72 21.33
CA VAL A 7 -12.94 17.99 20.61
C VAL A 7 -14.35 18.53 20.82
N ALA A 8 -14.47 19.78 21.23
CA ALA A 8 -15.78 20.40 21.50
C ALA A 8 -16.60 20.57 20.21
N GLU A 9 -15.97 21.08 19.15
CA GLU A 9 -16.58 21.29 17.83
C GLU A 9 -15.83 20.49 16.76
N PRO A 10 -16.11 19.17 16.62
CA PRO A 10 -15.42 18.33 15.66
C PRO A 10 -15.91 18.62 14.24
N GLN A 11 -14.96 18.89 13.34
CA GLN A 11 -15.19 19.05 11.91
C GLN A 11 -14.66 17.80 11.21
N PHE A 12 -15.48 17.18 10.35
CA PHE A 12 -15.08 15.98 9.62
C PHE A 12 -15.11 16.20 8.11
N GLU A 13 -14.18 15.55 7.41
CA GLU A 13 -14.21 15.45 5.97
C GLU A 13 -15.12 14.29 5.54
N GLY A 14 -16.08 14.60 4.66
CA GLY A 14 -16.99 13.61 4.09
C GLY A 14 -18.11 13.16 5.05
N GLN A 15 -19.12 12.51 4.46
CA GLN A 15 -20.33 12.13 5.17
C GLN A 15 -20.11 11.04 6.23
N THR A 16 -19.12 10.17 6.04
CA THR A 16 -18.84 9.05 6.96
C THR A 16 -18.21 9.50 8.28
N LYS A 17 -17.86 10.79 8.41
CA LYS A 17 -17.28 11.39 9.62
C LYS A 17 -16.07 10.63 10.18
N THR A 18 -15.25 10.04 9.30
CA THR A 18 -14.09 9.23 9.72
C THR A 18 -12.79 10.03 9.77
N LYS A 19 -12.68 11.10 8.98
CA LYS A 19 -11.47 11.92 8.90
C LYS A 19 -11.70 13.26 9.59
N LEU A 20 -11.03 13.49 10.72
CA LEU A 20 -11.10 14.74 11.46
C LEU A 20 -10.34 15.84 10.72
N GLY A 21 -11.02 16.95 10.40
CA GLY A 21 -10.52 18.09 9.64
C GLY A 21 -10.05 19.28 10.48
N ASN A 22 -10.14 19.23 11.81
CA ASN A 22 -9.72 20.34 12.67
C ASN A 22 -8.19 20.54 12.63
N ALA A 23 -7.72 21.53 11.86
CA ALA A 23 -6.28 21.86 11.74
C ALA A 23 -5.62 22.18 13.10
N ALA A 24 -6.34 22.85 14.01
CA ALA A 24 -5.85 23.16 15.35
C ALA A 24 -5.51 21.91 16.17
N ILE A 25 -6.31 20.84 16.03
CA ILE A 25 -6.09 19.57 16.75
C ILE A 25 -4.82 18.89 16.26
N ARG A 26 -4.51 18.97 14.95
CA ARG A 26 -3.26 18.43 14.40
C ARG A 26 -2.04 19.07 15.08
N SER A 27 -1.99 20.40 15.13
CA SER A 27 -0.88 21.13 15.75
C SER A 27 -0.77 20.84 17.24
N PHE A 28 -1.91 20.78 17.94
CA PHE A 28 -1.96 20.43 19.36
C PHE A 28 -1.40 19.03 19.64
N VAL A 29 -1.91 18.00 18.95
CA VAL A 29 -1.45 16.61 19.12
C VAL A 29 0.02 16.48 18.76
N GLN A 30 0.49 17.14 17.69
CA GLN A 30 1.90 17.11 17.30
C GLN A 30 2.81 17.69 18.39
N LYS A 31 2.43 18.83 18.99
CA LYS A 31 3.20 19.45 20.08
C LYS A 31 3.29 18.53 21.29
N ILE A 32 2.15 18.02 21.78
CA ILE A 32 2.10 17.15 22.96
C ILE A 32 2.86 15.84 22.71
N CYS A 33 2.68 15.21 21.54
CA CYS A 33 3.43 14.01 21.20
C CYS A 33 4.94 14.28 21.18
N HIS A 34 5.38 15.40 20.62
CA HIS A 34 6.81 15.73 20.56
C HIS A 34 7.42 15.91 21.95
N GLU A 35 6.76 16.68 22.82
CA GLU A 35 7.21 16.93 24.19
C GLU A 35 7.28 15.62 25.00
N GLN A 36 6.18 14.86 25.01
CA GLN A 36 6.07 13.66 25.83
C GLN A 36 6.92 12.49 25.32
N LEU A 37 7.02 12.31 23.99
CA LEU A 37 7.89 11.27 23.43
C LEU A 37 9.36 11.58 23.67
N THR A 38 9.78 12.85 23.52
CA THR A 38 11.18 13.24 23.80
C THR A 38 11.51 12.95 25.25
N HIS A 39 10.66 13.40 26.19
CA HIS A 39 10.84 13.11 27.61
C HIS A 39 10.88 11.60 27.91
N TRP A 40 10.00 10.80 27.30
CA TRP A 40 10.00 9.36 27.50
C TRP A 40 11.28 8.69 26.96
N PHE A 41 11.77 9.09 25.78
CA PHE A 41 13.01 8.54 25.22
C PHE A 41 14.24 8.92 26.04
N GLU A 42 14.29 10.13 26.60
CA GLU A 42 15.37 10.55 27.50
C GLU A 42 15.36 9.77 28.82
N ALA A 43 14.17 9.52 29.37
CA ALA A 43 14.01 8.74 30.61
C ALA A 43 14.28 7.24 30.42
N ASN A 44 14.14 6.70 29.21
CA ASN A 44 14.23 5.25 28.91
C ASN A 44 15.27 4.95 27.81
N PRO A 45 16.57 5.18 28.05
CA PRO A 45 17.61 5.11 27.01
C PRO A 45 17.85 3.68 26.47
N ALA A 46 17.62 2.64 27.30
CA ALA A 46 17.81 1.25 26.88
C ALA A 46 16.72 0.84 25.87
N GLU A 47 15.45 1.08 26.18
CA GLU A 47 14.31 0.84 25.30
C GLU A 47 14.38 1.71 24.05
N ALA A 48 14.75 2.99 24.21
CA ALA A 48 14.94 3.91 23.10
C ALA A 48 15.93 3.34 22.08
N LYS A 49 17.08 2.83 22.54
CA LYS A 49 18.10 2.21 21.67
C LYS A 49 17.53 1.05 20.87
N VAL A 50 16.77 0.14 21.51
CA VAL A 50 16.13 -0.99 20.83
C VAL A 50 15.16 -0.51 19.74
N ILE A 51 14.33 0.49 20.06
CA ILE A 51 13.38 1.08 19.11
C ILE A 51 14.14 1.71 17.93
N PHE A 52 15.17 2.51 18.18
CA PHE A 52 15.96 3.15 17.13
C PHE A 52 16.69 2.14 16.25
N THR A 53 17.25 1.07 16.81
CA THR A 53 17.85 0.00 16.02
C THR A 53 16.84 -0.66 15.09
N LYS A 54 15.62 -0.94 15.56
CA LYS A 54 14.53 -1.49 14.73
C LYS A 54 14.08 -0.53 13.63
N VAL A 55 14.02 0.77 13.93
CA VAL A 55 13.69 1.82 12.94
C VAL A 55 14.78 1.89 11.87
N ALA A 56 16.05 1.88 12.27
CA ALA A 56 17.20 1.92 11.37
C ALA A 56 17.25 0.71 10.43
N SER A 57 17.08 -0.50 10.97
CA SER A 57 17.04 -1.73 10.15
C SER A 57 15.88 -1.72 9.15
N SER A 58 14.70 -1.27 9.59
CA SER A 58 13.53 -1.11 8.72
C SER A 58 13.75 -0.06 7.63
N ALA A 59 14.43 1.05 7.95
CA ALA A 59 14.76 2.09 6.98
C ALA A 59 15.76 1.58 5.93
N GLN A 60 16.81 0.86 6.36
CA GLN A 60 17.76 0.21 5.46
C GLN A 60 17.06 -0.79 4.55
N ALA A 61 16.17 -1.64 5.08
CA ALA A 61 15.39 -2.59 4.28
C ALA A 61 14.51 -1.88 3.23
N ARG A 62 13.84 -0.78 3.59
CA ARG A 62 13.06 0.03 2.63
C ARG A 62 13.93 0.62 1.52
N VAL A 63 15.10 1.16 1.86
CA VAL A 63 16.03 1.74 0.87
C VAL A 63 16.61 0.66 -0.04
N ALA A 64 16.99 -0.49 0.51
CA ALA A 64 17.47 -1.63 -0.26
C ALA A 64 16.39 -2.14 -1.22
N ALA A 65 15.16 -2.32 -0.75
CA ALA A 65 14.02 -2.70 -1.59
C ALA A 65 13.73 -1.69 -2.69
N ARG A 66 13.82 -0.38 -2.40
CA ARG A 66 13.69 0.69 -3.42
C ARG A 66 14.78 0.59 -4.48
N LYS A 67 16.04 0.48 -4.08
CA LYS A 67 17.18 0.32 -5.00
C LYS A 67 17.04 -0.95 -5.87
N ALA A 68 16.60 -2.06 -5.28
CA ALA A 68 16.33 -3.29 -6.01
C ALA A 68 15.22 -3.11 -7.05
N ARG A 69 14.10 -2.46 -6.69
CA ARG A 69 13.01 -2.14 -7.62
C ARG A 69 13.47 -1.23 -8.76
N GLU A 70 14.27 -0.21 -8.45
CA GLU A 70 14.83 0.70 -9.46
C GLU A 70 15.80 -0.01 -10.41
N LEU A 71 16.66 -0.89 -9.90
CA LEU A 71 17.55 -1.73 -10.71
C LEU A 71 16.76 -2.64 -11.67
N VAL A 72 15.70 -3.30 -11.18
CA VAL A 72 14.81 -4.12 -12.01
C VAL A 72 14.13 -3.27 -13.08
N ARG A 73 13.60 -2.09 -12.70
CA ARG A 73 12.94 -1.16 -13.63
C ARG A 73 13.87 -0.61 -14.73
N ARG A 74 15.14 -0.34 -14.40
CA ARG A 74 16.15 0.09 -15.38
C ARG A 74 16.52 -1.06 -16.33
N LYS A 75 16.68 -2.27 -15.82
CA LYS A 75 16.93 -3.47 -16.64
C LYS A 75 15.73 -3.86 -17.51
N SER A 76 14.52 -3.47 -17.13
CA SER A 76 13.29 -3.72 -17.90
C SER A 76 12.95 -2.62 -18.91
N ALA A 77 13.81 -1.61 -19.12
CA ALA A 77 13.53 -0.51 -20.06
C ALA A 77 13.33 -0.98 -21.52
N THR A 78 13.93 -2.13 -21.88
CA THR A 78 13.76 -2.81 -23.18
C THR A 78 12.70 -3.92 -23.15
N ASN A 79 12.11 -4.23 -22.01
CA ASN A 79 11.04 -5.22 -21.93
C ASN A 79 9.70 -4.55 -22.25
N ILE A 80 9.08 -5.00 -23.35
CA ILE A 80 7.71 -4.68 -23.76
C ILE A 80 6.80 -4.84 -22.53
N GLY A 81 6.13 -3.75 -22.14
CA GLY A 81 5.42 -3.65 -20.87
C GLY A 81 4.33 -4.70 -20.66
N GLY A 82 3.96 -4.92 -19.40
CA GLY A 82 2.87 -5.81 -19.00
C GLY A 82 3.34 -7.14 -18.39
N LEU A 83 2.41 -8.11 -18.35
CA LEU A 83 2.66 -9.49 -17.92
C LEU A 83 2.48 -10.41 -19.14
N PRO A 84 3.43 -10.43 -20.10
CA PRO A 84 3.30 -11.19 -21.34
C PRO A 84 3.07 -12.67 -21.05
N GLY A 85 2.07 -13.26 -21.71
CA GLY A 85 1.68 -14.65 -21.50
C GLY A 85 0.86 -14.93 -20.23
N LYS A 86 0.66 -13.94 -19.35
CA LYS A 86 -0.19 -14.06 -18.16
C LYS A 86 -1.40 -13.11 -18.22
N LEU A 87 -1.19 -11.81 -18.38
CA LEU A 87 -2.28 -10.84 -18.50
C LEU A 87 -2.82 -10.83 -19.93
N ALA A 88 -4.13 -11.06 -20.07
CA ALA A 88 -4.83 -10.71 -21.29
C ALA A 88 -5.36 -9.28 -21.11
N ASP A 89 -4.73 -8.30 -21.74
CA ASP A 89 -5.09 -6.89 -21.56
C ASP A 89 -6.35 -6.48 -22.36
N CYS A 90 -6.92 -5.32 -22.07
CA CYS A 90 -8.00 -4.69 -22.86
C CYS A 90 -7.44 -3.60 -23.78
N ARG A 91 -8.24 -3.15 -24.77
CA ARG A 91 -7.83 -2.09 -25.71
C ARG A 91 -7.97 -0.68 -25.14
N SER A 92 -8.92 -0.47 -24.24
CA SER A 92 -9.14 0.80 -23.57
C SER A 92 -7.95 1.16 -22.69
N THR A 93 -7.53 2.43 -22.76
CA THR A 93 -6.53 3.01 -21.86
C THR A 93 -7.17 3.87 -20.77
N ASP A 94 -8.50 3.99 -20.76
CA ASP A 94 -9.27 4.78 -19.78
C ASP A 94 -9.52 3.94 -18.52
N PRO A 95 -8.89 4.25 -17.36
CA PRO A 95 -9.04 3.46 -16.14
C PRO A 95 -10.46 3.49 -15.56
N THR A 96 -11.27 4.48 -15.93
CA THR A 96 -12.65 4.61 -15.43
C THR A 96 -13.62 3.64 -16.11
N LYS A 97 -13.24 3.15 -17.30
CA LYS A 97 -14.02 2.19 -18.09
C LYS A 97 -13.41 0.79 -18.06
N SER A 98 -12.12 0.71 -17.79
CA SER A 98 -11.37 -0.55 -17.85
C SER A 98 -11.60 -1.38 -16.59
N GLU A 99 -11.94 -2.64 -16.79
CA GLU A 99 -12.22 -3.60 -15.72
C GLU A 99 -11.16 -4.69 -15.70
N LEU A 100 -10.70 -5.10 -14.51
CA LEU A 100 -9.77 -6.21 -14.34
C LEU A 100 -10.46 -7.38 -13.63
N TYR A 101 -10.58 -8.50 -14.32
CA TYR A 101 -11.09 -9.75 -13.78
C TYR A 101 -9.94 -10.64 -13.35
N VAL A 102 -9.90 -10.96 -12.05
CA VAL A 102 -8.92 -11.86 -11.46
C VAL A 102 -9.57 -13.24 -11.32
N VAL A 103 -9.01 -14.24 -12.01
CA VAL A 103 -9.61 -15.59 -12.11
C VAL A 103 -8.63 -16.67 -11.66
N GLU A 104 -9.14 -17.77 -11.15
CA GLU A 104 -8.30 -18.88 -10.69
C GLU A 104 -7.95 -19.83 -11.84
N GLY A 105 -6.65 -19.99 -12.10
CA GLY A 105 -6.12 -20.95 -13.05
C GLY A 105 -6.33 -20.60 -14.53
N ASP A 106 -5.66 -21.36 -15.40
CA ASP A 106 -5.72 -21.14 -16.85
C ASP A 106 -7.05 -21.66 -17.45
N SER A 107 -7.75 -22.57 -16.76
CA SER A 107 -9.07 -23.08 -17.22
C SER A 107 -10.13 -21.98 -17.19
N ALA A 108 -10.35 -21.36 -16.02
CA ALA A 108 -11.26 -20.22 -15.91
C ALA A 108 -10.74 -19.01 -16.70
N GLY A 109 -9.40 -18.83 -16.75
CA GLY A 109 -8.73 -17.84 -17.58
C GLY A 109 -9.07 -17.97 -19.07
N GLY A 110 -9.08 -19.18 -19.62
CA GLY A 110 -9.41 -19.45 -21.02
C GLY A 110 -10.86 -19.08 -21.34
N SER A 111 -11.81 -19.57 -20.52
CA SER A 111 -13.23 -19.25 -20.69
C SER A 111 -13.50 -17.74 -20.57
N ALA A 112 -12.95 -17.09 -19.55
CA ALA A 112 -13.10 -15.66 -19.34
C ALA A 112 -12.45 -14.84 -20.48
N LYS A 113 -11.28 -15.26 -20.98
CA LYS A 113 -10.60 -14.59 -22.09
C LYS A 113 -11.43 -14.63 -23.38
N SER A 114 -12.09 -15.75 -23.66
CA SER A 114 -12.91 -15.91 -24.88
C SER A 114 -14.28 -15.23 -24.78
N GLY A 115 -14.85 -15.13 -23.59
CA GLY A 115 -16.19 -14.56 -23.38
C GLY A 115 -16.24 -13.06 -23.06
N ARG A 116 -15.09 -12.41 -22.82
CA ARG A 116 -15.03 -11.00 -22.42
C ARG A 116 -15.27 -10.04 -23.58
N ASP A 117 -15.68 -8.82 -23.24
CA ASP A 117 -15.49 -7.68 -24.14
C ASP A 117 -14.05 -7.18 -24.07
N SER A 118 -13.25 -7.53 -25.08
CA SER A 118 -11.83 -7.14 -25.17
C SER A 118 -11.60 -5.63 -25.28
N MET A 119 -12.65 -4.83 -25.52
CA MET A 119 -12.56 -3.38 -25.54
C MET A 119 -12.21 -2.83 -24.16
N PHE A 120 -12.83 -3.32 -23.09
CA PHE A 120 -12.69 -2.76 -21.74
C PHE A 120 -12.41 -3.78 -20.63
N GLN A 121 -12.45 -5.09 -20.90
CA GLN A 121 -12.25 -6.12 -19.87
C GLN A 121 -10.89 -6.82 -20.01
N ALA A 122 -10.04 -6.70 -19.00
CA ALA A 122 -8.76 -7.39 -18.87
C ALA A 122 -8.90 -8.64 -17.98
N ILE A 123 -8.20 -9.74 -18.30
CA ILE A 123 -8.22 -10.99 -17.53
C ILE A 123 -6.83 -11.31 -16.98
N LEU A 124 -6.73 -11.46 -15.66
CA LEU A 124 -5.53 -11.88 -14.95
C LEU A 124 -5.76 -13.25 -14.28
N PRO A 125 -5.35 -14.37 -14.92
CA PRO A 125 -5.34 -15.67 -14.29
C PRO A 125 -4.26 -15.75 -13.20
N LEU A 126 -4.65 -16.19 -12.01
CA LEU A 126 -3.76 -16.52 -10.91
C LEU A 126 -3.36 -17.99 -10.99
N ARG A 127 -2.06 -18.25 -10.89
CA ARG A 127 -1.51 -19.60 -10.82
C ARG A 127 -0.99 -19.86 -9.42
N GLY A 128 -1.44 -20.95 -8.81
CA GLY A 128 -1.08 -21.33 -7.45
C GLY A 128 -1.85 -20.58 -6.36
N LYS A 129 -1.53 -20.90 -5.11
CA LYS A 129 -2.19 -20.31 -3.93
C LYS A 129 -1.53 -18.99 -3.56
N ILE A 130 -2.34 -17.96 -3.33
CA ILE A 130 -1.86 -16.68 -2.80
C ILE A 130 -1.33 -16.92 -1.38
N ILE A 131 -0.15 -16.37 -1.08
CA ILE A 131 0.43 -16.46 0.26
C ILE A 131 -0.45 -15.74 1.28
N ASN A 132 -0.56 -16.31 2.48
CA ASN A 132 -1.23 -15.64 3.59
C ASN A 132 -0.35 -14.50 4.13
N VAL A 133 -0.75 -13.26 3.82
CA VAL A 133 -0.02 -12.04 4.21
C VAL A 133 -0.09 -11.74 5.71
N GLU A 134 -1.08 -12.28 6.45
CA GLU A 134 -1.19 -12.12 7.90
C GLU A 134 -0.13 -12.97 8.63
N LYS A 135 0.17 -14.16 8.11
CA LYS A 135 1.17 -15.08 8.69
C LYS A 135 2.61 -14.80 8.25
N ALA A 136 2.80 -14.09 7.15
CA ALA A 136 4.12 -13.87 6.53
C ALA A 136 4.81 -12.55 6.98
N ARG A 137 4.40 -11.97 8.11
CA ARG A 137 4.83 -10.65 8.57
C ARG A 137 5.94 -10.69 9.62
#